data_AF-A0A4Q3UL55-F1
#
_entry.id   AF-A0A4Q3UL55-F1
#
_cell.length_a   1.000
_cell.length_b   1.000
_cell.length_c   1.000
_cell.angle_alpha   90.00
_cell.angle_beta   90.00
_cell.angle_gamma   90.00
#
_symmetry.space_group_name_H-M   'P 1'
#
loop_
_entity.id
_entity.type
_entity.pdbx_description
1 polymer ?
#
loop_
_entity_poly.entity_id
_entity_poly.type
_entity_poly.pdbx_seq_one_letter_code
_entity_poly.pdbx_strand_id
1 'polypeptide(L)'
;MTLLATLVLGAQAATAADFFPLTPGTRRIYEEKGVAKAVVIDEVGTKPIDFGSGLAYPVYRKSKFNQILDTTYYRVDGPTVLIVGYAEDRRAATPIVGQPVDLTKGDRKNVLMTLIPAMPVFKYDGGPTTWTYAEVPKIQGPSGEEPVVRDETAIAGSVKPGPLREVLGRKVETIVVRADIEIGLGKLQKKQMETSVYGRGIGLIETTIKTTFENRSSETKTTLIGIEEKREGG
;
A
#
# COMPACT_ATOMS: atom_id res chain seq x y z
N MET A 1 -23.81 52.93 -0.72
CA MET A 1 -23.24 52.11 -1.81
C MET A 1 -22.51 50.96 -1.15
N THR A 2 -23.17 49.81 -1.00
CA THR A 2 -22.70 48.70 -0.16
C THR A 2 -21.92 47.72 -1.01
N LEU A 3 -20.62 47.56 -0.74
CA LEU A 3 -19.73 46.65 -1.44
C LEU A 3 -20.00 45.22 -0.93
N LEU A 4 -20.62 44.38 -1.76
CA LEU A 4 -20.75 42.94 -1.48
C LEU A 4 -19.43 42.25 -1.85
N ALA A 5 -18.63 41.87 -0.86
CA ALA A 5 -17.45 41.03 -1.07
C ALA A 5 -17.89 39.57 -1.20
N THR A 6 -18.02 39.07 -2.42
CA THR A 6 -18.31 37.65 -2.68
C THR A 6 -17.05 36.83 -2.38
N LEU A 7 -17.03 36.17 -1.22
CA LEU A 7 -15.97 35.23 -0.87
C LEU A 7 -16.08 34.00 -1.78
N VAL A 8 -15.28 33.93 -2.83
CA VAL A 8 -15.12 32.71 -3.62
C VAL A 8 -14.29 31.75 -2.78
N LEU A 9 -14.96 30.89 -2.02
CA LEU A 9 -14.33 29.72 -1.42
C LEU A 9 -13.96 28.78 -2.57
N GLY A 10 -12.73 28.92 -3.08
CA GLY A 10 -12.19 28.02 -4.08
C GLY A 10 -12.15 26.60 -3.51
N ALA A 11 -12.95 25.70 -4.08
CA ALA A 11 -12.87 24.30 -3.76
C ALA A 11 -11.43 23.82 -4.06
N GLN A 12 -10.67 23.50 -3.00
CA GLN A 12 -9.34 22.96 -3.18
C GLN A 12 -9.45 21.65 -3.96
N ALA A 13 -8.67 21.52 -5.03
CA ALA A 13 -8.60 20.29 -5.80
C ALA A 13 -8.21 19.13 -4.89
N ALA A 14 -8.90 18.00 -5.01
CA ALA A 14 -8.57 16.81 -4.24
C ALA A 14 -7.16 16.32 -4.61
N THR A 15 -6.38 15.97 -3.59
CA THR A 15 -4.99 15.55 -3.71
C THR A 15 -4.86 14.05 -3.49
N ALA A 16 -3.70 13.46 -3.83
CA ALA A 16 -3.44 12.05 -3.53
C ALA A 16 -3.57 11.70 -2.02
N ALA A 17 -3.18 12.62 -1.13
CA ALA A 17 -3.30 12.45 0.32
C ALA A 17 -4.75 12.27 0.77
N ASP A 18 -5.70 12.95 0.13
CA ASP A 18 -7.13 12.83 0.41
C ASP A 18 -7.64 11.39 0.20
N PHE A 19 -7.06 10.65 -0.75
CA PHE A 19 -7.46 9.27 -1.10
C PHE A 19 -6.59 8.19 -0.46
N PHE A 20 -5.51 8.57 0.23
CA PHE A 20 -4.63 7.65 0.95
C PHE A 20 -4.28 8.20 2.34
N PRO A 21 -5.26 8.30 3.26
CA PRO A 21 -5.02 8.92 4.55
C PRO A 21 -4.09 8.05 5.40
N LEU A 22 -2.97 8.63 5.81
CA LEU A 22 -1.98 8.03 6.72
C LEU A 22 -2.15 8.55 8.15
N THR A 23 -3.39 8.68 8.62
CA THR A 23 -3.69 9.12 9.98
C THR A 23 -3.22 8.07 10.99
N PRO A 24 -2.30 8.41 11.91
CA PRO A 24 -1.77 7.49 12.92
C PRO A 24 -2.84 6.77 13.74
N GLY A 25 -2.70 5.45 13.87
CA GLY A 25 -3.59 4.61 14.66
C GLY A 25 -4.91 4.24 13.97
N THR A 26 -5.21 4.78 12.79
CA THR A 26 -6.37 4.35 12.00
C THR A 26 -6.20 2.89 11.58
N ARG A 27 -7.24 2.08 11.80
CA ARG A 27 -7.32 0.68 11.39
C ARG A 27 -8.38 0.54 10.31
N ARG A 28 -8.06 -0.17 9.23
CA ARG A 28 -8.98 -0.53 8.16
C ARG A 28 -9.08 -2.04 8.11
N ILE A 29 -10.30 -2.54 8.16
CA ILE A 29 -10.57 -3.97 8.23
C ILE A 29 -11.07 -4.40 6.85
N TYR A 30 -10.41 -5.40 6.29
CA TYR A 30 -10.70 -5.90 4.96
C TYR A 30 -11.09 -7.37 4.98
N GLU A 31 -12.02 -7.72 4.10
CA GLU A 31 -12.31 -9.09 3.70
C GLU A 31 -11.58 -9.39 2.39
N GLU A 32 -10.70 -10.39 2.42
CA GLU A 32 -10.00 -10.89 1.24
C GLU A 32 -10.66 -12.19 0.76
N LYS A 33 -11.02 -12.22 -0.53
CA LYS A 33 -11.60 -13.36 -1.23
C LYS A 33 -10.65 -13.79 -2.34
N GLY A 34 -9.87 -14.83 -2.08
CA GLY A 34 -9.11 -15.55 -3.09
C GLY A 34 -9.52 -17.03 -3.08
N VAL A 35 -8.54 -17.92 -2.92
CA VAL A 35 -8.78 -19.36 -2.69
C VAL A 35 -9.54 -19.60 -1.39
N ALA A 36 -9.22 -18.82 -0.35
CA ALA A 36 -9.92 -18.82 0.92
C ALA A 36 -10.37 -17.40 1.28
N LYS A 37 -11.39 -17.32 2.14
CA LYS A 37 -11.83 -16.06 2.74
C LYS A 37 -10.97 -15.76 3.96
N ALA A 38 -10.38 -14.57 4.01
CA ALA A 38 -9.59 -14.07 5.13
C ALA A 38 -10.08 -12.69 5.57
N VAL A 39 -9.78 -12.35 6.83
CA VAL A 39 -9.95 -10.98 7.35
C VAL A 39 -8.57 -10.47 7.71
N VAL A 40 -8.21 -9.33 7.14
CA VAL A 40 -6.95 -8.63 7.39
C VAL A 40 -7.23 -7.23 7.90
N ILE A 41 -6.28 -6.67 8.63
CA ILE A 41 -6.38 -5.34 9.24
C ILE A 41 -5.15 -4.56 8.86
N ASP A 42 -5.33 -3.44 8.17
CA ASP A 42 -4.25 -2.48 7.93
C ASP A 42 -4.30 -1.41 9.00
N GLU A 43 -3.20 -1.23 9.72
CA GLU A 43 -3.08 -0.25 10.80
C GLU A 43 -1.94 0.72 10.52
N VAL A 44 -2.23 2.01 10.50
CA VAL A 44 -1.22 3.05 10.35
C VAL A 44 -0.46 3.21 11.67
N GLY A 45 0.86 3.02 11.66
CA GLY A 45 1.68 3.18 12.85
C GLY A 45 1.80 4.62 13.32
N THR A 46 2.19 4.77 14.58
CA THR A 46 2.17 6.07 15.27
C THR A 46 3.43 6.91 15.10
N LYS A 47 4.52 6.30 14.64
CA LYS A 47 5.81 6.96 14.46
C LYS A 47 6.27 6.76 13.02
N PRO A 48 6.43 7.83 12.23
CA PRO A 48 7.06 7.72 10.92
C PRO A 48 8.54 7.37 11.08
N ILE A 49 9.12 6.78 10.03
CA ILE A 49 10.55 6.45 9.92
C ILE A 49 11.16 7.30 8.82
N ASP A 50 12.38 7.80 9.05
CA ASP A 50 13.16 8.51 8.05
C ASP A 50 13.90 7.52 7.14
N PHE A 51 13.64 7.61 5.82
CA PHE A 51 14.33 6.83 4.79
C PHE A 51 15.42 7.64 4.06
N GLY A 52 15.85 8.78 4.62
CA GLY A 52 16.80 9.72 4.04
C GLY A 52 16.23 10.57 2.90
N SER A 53 15.26 10.03 2.17
CA SER A 53 14.48 10.75 1.14
C SER A 53 13.22 11.43 1.70
N GLY A 54 12.93 11.25 2.99
CA GLY A 54 11.76 11.80 3.67
C GLY A 54 11.12 10.81 4.65
N LEU A 55 10.21 11.33 5.47
CA LEU A 55 9.45 10.55 6.45
C LEU A 55 8.39 9.67 5.77
N ALA A 56 8.28 8.43 6.23
CA ALA A 56 7.25 7.49 5.78
C ALA A 56 6.54 6.84 6.96
N TYR A 57 5.24 6.63 6.81
CA TYR A 57 4.43 5.96 7.83
C TYR A 57 4.41 4.45 7.58
N PRO A 58 4.69 3.62 8.60
CA PRO A 58 4.44 2.19 8.48
C PRO A 58 2.93 1.93 8.46
N VAL A 59 2.51 1.04 7.56
CA VAL A 59 1.20 0.40 7.60
C VAL A 59 1.44 -1.08 7.90
N TYR A 60 0.94 -1.52 9.05
CA TYR A 60 1.02 -2.90 9.50
C TYR A 60 -0.16 -3.67 8.93
N ARG A 61 0.10 -4.65 8.07
CA ARG A 61 -0.93 -5.61 7.67
C ARG A 61 -0.98 -6.72 8.72
N LYS A 62 -2.14 -6.92 9.34
CA LYS A 62 -2.33 -7.87 10.43
C LYS A 62 -3.42 -8.89 10.08
N SER A 63 -3.30 -10.10 10.63
CA SER A 63 -4.40 -11.07 10.60
C SER A 63 -5.52 -10.66 11.57
N LYS A 64 -6.68 -11.32 11.49
CA LYS A 64 -7.78 -11.18 12.48
C LYS A 64 -7.38 -11.47 13.93
N PHE A 65 -6.24 -12.15 14.15
CA PHE A 65 -5.68 -12.44 15.47
C PHE A 65 -4.61 -11.41 15.89
N ASN A 66 -4.54 -10.26 15.20
CA ASN A 66 -3.60 -9.18 15.44
C ASN A 66 -2.11 -9.55 15.27
N GLN A 67 -1.83 -10.65 14.55
CA GLN A 67 -0.47 -11.00 14.15
C GLN A 67 -0.06 -10.16 12.94
N ILE A 68 1.05 -9.45 13.03
CA ILE A 68 1.64 -8.74 11.89
C ILE A 68 2.08 -9.76 10.83
N LEU A 69 1.54 -9.61 9.62
CA LEU A 69 1.85 -10.40 8.44
C LEU A 69 2.98 -9.74 7.65
N ASP A 70 2.87 -8.43 7.43
CA ASP A 70 3.89 -7.61 6.79
C ASP A 70 3.79 -6.15 7.27
N THR A 71 4.82 -5.36 6.95
CA THR A 71 4.82 -3.92 7.16
C THR A 71 5.30 -3.24 5.87
N THR A 72 4.49 -2.33 5.35
CA THR A 72 4.83 -1.53 4.18
C THR A 72 4.93 -0.06 4.59
N TYR A 73 5.96 0.64 4.13
CA TYR A 73 6.19 2.05 4.45
C TYR A 73 5.74 2.93 3.30
N TYR A 74 4.81 3.83 3.60
CA TYR A 74 4.21 4.73 2.61
C TYR A 74 4.60 6.18 2.86
N ARG A 75 4.79 6.91 1.77
CA ARG A 75 4.98 8.36 1.77
C ARG A 75 4.07 9.00 0.73
N VAL A 76 3.59 10.20 1.01
CA VAL A 76 2.84 11.01 0.03
C VAL A 76 3.67 12.23 -0.33
N ASP A 77 4.11 12.29 -1.59
CA ASP A 77 4.91 13.37 -2.16
C ASP A 77 4.06 14.14 -3.17
N GLY A 78 3.39 15.20 -2.70
CA GLY A 78 2.48 16.01 -3.51
C GLY A 78 1.38 15.15 -4.14
N PRO A 79 1.34 15.00 -5.48
CA PRO A 79 0.33 14.20 -6.15
C PRO A 79 0.62 12.69 -6.13
N THR A 80 1.72 12.21 -5.55
CA THR A 80 2.12 10.79 -5.65
C THR A 80 2.08 10.09 -4.30
N VAL A 81 1.46 8.91 -4.25
CA VAL A 81 1.64 7.95 -3.15
C VAL A 81 2.74 6.97 -3.52
N LEU A 82 3.70 6.79 -2.63
CA LEU A 82 4.90 5.98 -2.82
C LEU A 82 4.97 4.87 -1.76
N ILE A 83 5.45 3.70 -2.16
CA ILE A 83 6.05 2.72 -1.26
C ILE A 83 7.55 3.00 -1.24
N VAL A 84 8.10 3.25 -0.05
CA VAL A 84 9.54 3.54 0.12
C VAL A 84 10.31 2.38 0.72
N GLY A 85 9.61 1.38 1.26
CA GLY A 85 10.24 0.23 1.88
C GLY A 85 9.27 -0.78 2.45
N TYR A 86 9.82 -1.89 2.91
CA TYR A 86 9.12 -2.98 3.59
C TYR A 86 9.87 -3.34 4.87
N ALA A 87 9.19 -3.95 5.84
CA ALA A 87 9.87 -4.70 6.89
C ALA A 87 9.36 -6.13 6.91
N GLU A 88 10.29 -7.06 6.96
CA GLU A 88 10.03 -8.49 7.11
C GLU A 88 10.37 -8.91 8.54
N ASP A 89 9.44 -9.59 9.21
CA ASP A 89 9.74 -10.31 10.46
C ASP A 89 10.55 -11.56 10.10
N ARG A 90 11.86 -11.37 9.93
CA ARG A 90 12.77 -12.50 9.81
C ARG A 90 12.93 -13.10 11.19
N ARG A 91 12.23 -14.20 11.43
CA ARG A 91 12.66 -15.13 12.48
C ARG A 91 14.07 -15.56 12.12
N ALA A 92 15.04 -15.23 12.98
CA ALA A 92 16.41 -15.68 12.86
C ALA A 92 16.45 -17.21 13.03
N ALA A 93 16.14 -17.94 11.98
CA ALA A 93 16.39 -19.36 11.84
C ALA A 93 16.25 -19.72 10.36
N THR A 94 17.31 -19.52 9.59
CA THR A 94 17.59 -20.53 8.56
C THR A 94 17.81 -21.82 9.37
N PRO A 95 16.97 -22.84 9.23
CA PRO A 95 17.23 -24.10 9.92
C PRO A 95 18.59 -24.59 9.42
N ILE A 96 19.58 -24.67 10.32
CA ILE A 96 20.75 -25.48 10.03
C ILE A 96 20.21 -26.91 9.92
N VAL A 97 20.35 -27.53 8.74
CA VAL A 97 19.87 -28.90 8.50
C VAL A 97 20.39 -29.80 9.61
N GLY A 98 19.47 -30.37 10.40
CA GLY A 98 19.78 -31.27 11.52
C GLY A 98 19.73 -30.66 12.93
N GLN A 99 19.46 -29.37 13.10
CA GLN A 99 19.22 -28.78 14.43
C GLN A 99 17.74 -28.43 14.66
N PRO A 100 17.16 -28.81 15.82
CA PRO A 100 15.83 -28.36 16.21
C PRO A 100 15.83 -26.85 16.39
N VAL A 101 14.99 -26.16 15.61
CA VAL A 101 14.79 -24.72 15.74
C VAL A 101 13.93 -24.47 16.98
N ASP A 102 14.51 -23.82 17.99
CA ASP A 102 13.77 -23.33 19.14
C ASP A 102 13.00 -22.05 18.74
N LEU A 103 11.74 -22.24 18.32
CA LEU A 103 10.84 -21.16 17.91
C LEU A 103 10.49 -20.19 19.06
N THR A 104 10.90 -20.48 20.30
CA THR A 104 10.65 -19.65 21.48
C THR A 104 11.80 -18.72 21.84
N LYS A 105 12.99 -18.89 21.24
CA LYS A 105 14.22 -18.14 21.60
C LYS A 105 14.79 -17.24 20.49
N GLY A 106 14.06 -17.03 19.39
CA GLY A 106 14.54 -16.18 18.30
C GLY A 106 14.42 -14.69 18.62
N ASP A 107 15.54 -13.97 18.65
CA ASP A 107 15.56 -12.51 18.57
C ASP A 107 14.90 -12.09 17.25
N ARG A 108 13.66 -11.58 17.32
CA ARG A 108 12.97 -11.05 16.15
C ARG A 108 13.66 -9.75 15.73
N LYS A 109 14.48 -9.82 14.69
CA LYS A 109 15.01 -8.63 14.03
C LYS A 109 14.09 -8.30 12.86
N ASN A 110 13.30 -7.24 12.99
CA ASN A 110 12.61 -6.65 11.85
C ASN A 110 13.68 -6.09 10.92
N VAL A 111 13.80 -6.67 9.73
CA VAL A 111 14.74 -6.21 8.71
C VAL A 111 14.04 -5.14 7.90
N LEU A 112 14.43 -3.88 8.09
CA LEU A 112 13.97 -2.77 7.27
C LEU A 112 14.66 -2.83 5.90
N MET A 113 13.85 -2.88 4.86
CA MET A 113 14.26 -2.96 3.47
C MET A 113 13.84 -1.68 2.76
N THR A 114 14.80 -0.87 2.32
CA THR A 114 14.53 0.35 1.55
C THR A 114 14.39 0.00 0.06
N LEU A 115 13.39 0.58 -0.61
CA LEU A 115 13.26 0.54 -2.06
C LEU A 115 13.97 1.73 -2.70
N ILE A 116 14.90 1.44 -3.59
CA ILE A 116 15.59 2.46 -4.39
C ILE A 116 15.46 2.09 -5.88
N PRO A 117 14.75 2.90 -6.69
CA PRO A 117 13.92 4.05 -6.27
C PRO A 117 12.65 3.62 -5.50
N ALA A 118 11.95 4.59 -4.91
CA ALA A 118 10.62 4.35 -4.34
C ALA A 118 9.60 4.02 -5.43
N MET A 119 8.67 3.11 -5.13
CA MET A 119 7.72 2.57 -6.09
C MET A 119 6.37 3.30 -6.00
N PRO A 120 5.82 3.86 -7.08
CA PRO A 120 4.54 4.56 -7.04
C PRO A 120 3.37 3.59 -6.88
N VAL A 121 2.48 3.89 -5.93
CA VAL A 121 1.16 3.25 -5.80
C VAL A 121 0.19 3.89 -6.80
N PHE A 122 0.10 5.22 -6.79
CA PHE A 122 -0.62 6.01 -7.79
C PHE A 122 -0.17 7.48 -7.78
N LYS A 123 -0.49 8.20 -8.86
CA LYS A 123 -0.32 9.65 -9.01
C LYS A 123 -1.65 10.31 -9.29
N TYR A 124 -2.12 11.26 -8.49
CA TYR A 124 -3.39 11.97 -8.66
C TYR A 124 -3.28 13.45 -8.25
N ASP A 125 -3.60 14.33 -9.20
CA ASP A 125 -3.56 15.80 -9.09
C ASP A 125 -4.93 16.45 -9.38
N GLY A 126 -6.01 15.69 -9.19
CA GLY A 126 -7.38 16.13 -9.43
C GLY A 126 -7.96 15.64 -10.77
N GLY A 127 -7.14 15.11 -11.68
CA GLY A 127 -7.56 14.61 -12.98
C GLY A 127 -7.16 13.16 -13.28
N PRO A 128 -7.51 12.64 -14.47
CA PRO A 128 -6.94 11.40 -14.98
C PRO A 128 -5.44 11.54 -15.23
N THR A 129 -4.66 10.56 -14.79
CA THR A 129 -3.20 10.56 -14.94
C THR A 129 -2.72 9.15 -15.27
N THR A 130 -1.59 9.04 -15.97
CA THR A 130 -0.89 7.76 -16.20
C THR A 130 0.54 7.85 -15.69
N TRP A 131 1.14 6.71 -15.35
CA TRP A 131 2.56 6.63 -15.00
C TRP A 131 3.16 5.31 -15.43
N THR A 132 4.47 5.31 -15.57
CA THR A 132 5.27 4.10 -15.72
C THR A 132 6.36 4.08 -14.67
N TYR A 133 6.77 2.88 -14.30
CA TYR A 133 7.90 2.59 -13.43
C TYR A 133 8.59 1.36 -14.02
N ALA A 134 9.81 1.50 -14.50
CA ALA A 134 10.55 0.44 -15.17
C ALA A 134 11.96 0.31 -14.56
N GLU A 135 12.05 0.50 -13.24
CA GLU A 135 13.30 0.39 -12.51
C GLU A 135 13.32 -0.92 -11.72
N VAL A 136 14.51 -1.53 -11.63
CA VAL A 136 14.70 -2.70 -10.78
C VAL A 136 14.83 -2.21 -9.33
N PRO A 137 13.83 -2.45 -8.45
CA PRO A 137 13.93 -2.00 -7.08
C PRO A 137 15.12 -2.68 -6.42
N LYS A 138 16.08 -1.88 -5.98
CA LYS A 138 17.18 -2.33 -5.12
C LYS A 138 16.67 -2.39 -3.70
N ILE A 139 16.78 -3.55 -3.08
CA ILE A 139 16.43 -3.75 -1.67
C ILE A 139 17.72 -3.66 -0.84
N GLN A 140 17.85 -2.60 -0.05
CA GLN A 140 18.97 -2.43 0.88
C GLN A 140 18.54 -2.76 2.31
N GLY A 141 19.25 -3.70 2.95
CA GLY A 141 19.04 -4.08 4.35
C GLY A 141 19.68 -3.11 5.36
N PRO A 142 19.37 -3.26 6.65
CA PRO A 142 19.86 -2.37 7.71
C PRO A 142 21.36 -2.54 7.99
N SER A 143 21.96 -3.66 7.60
CA SER A 143 23.39 -3.96 7.73
C SER A 143 24.27 -3.31 6.66
N GLY A 144 23.68 -2.55 5.71
CA GLY A 144 24.43 -1.97 4.59
C GLY A 144 24.93 -3.01 3.59
N GLU A 145 24.40 -4.23 3.63
CA GLU A 145 24.64 -5.27 2.61
C GLU A 145 24.35 -4.74 1.21
N GLU A 146 25.09 -5.27 0.23
CA GLU A 146 24.87 -4.92 -1.18
C GLU A 146 23.40 -5.17 -1.54
N PRO A 147 22.74 -4.20 -2.21
CA PRO A 147 21.34 -4.35 -2.51
C PRO A 147 21.09 -5.59 -3.37
N VAL A 148 20.15 -6.43 -2.95
CA VAL A 148 19.73 -7.56 -3.78
C VAL A 148 18.91 -7.01 -4.93
N VAL A 149 19.44 -7.17 -6.15
CA VAL A 149 18.73 -6.85 -7.39
C VAL A 149 17.60 -7.87 -7.55
N ARG A 150 16.36 -7.39 -7.54
CA ARG A 150 15.16 -8.21 -7.81
C ARG A 150 14.95 -8.37 -9.31
N ASP A 151 13.97 -9.20 -9.67
CA ASP A 151 13.50 -9.28 -11.05
C ASP A 151 13.09 -7.91 -11.58
N GLU A 152 13.31 -7.69 -12.89
CA GLU A 152 12.77 -6.53 -13.58
C GLU A 152 11.27 -6.44 -13.30
N THR A 153 10.88 -5.31 -12.71
CA THR A 153 9.50 -5.00 -12.38
C THR A 153 9.09 -3.80 -13.20
N ALA A 154 8.24 -4.04 -14.19
CA ALA A 154 7.63 -2.98 -14.97
C ALA A 154 6.20 -2.75 -14.46
N ILE A 155 5.88 -1.51 -14.13
CA ILE A 155 4.54 -1.09 -13.71
C ILE A 155 4.09 -0.01 -14.67
N ALA A 156 2.95 -0.21 -15.31
CA ALA A 156 2.21 0.83 -15.98
C ALA A 156 0.92 1.06 -15.20
N GLY A 157 0.66 2.32 -14.82
CA GLY A 157 -0.50 2.66 -14.02
C GLY A 157 -1.32 3.79 -14.61
N SER A 158 -2.58 3.83 -14.23
CA SER A 158 -3.50 4.92 -14.53
C SER A 158 -4.42 5.18 -13.36
N VAL A 159 -4.81 6.43 -13.18
CA VAL A 159 -5.84 6.84 -12.24
C VAL A 159 -6.86 7.68 -12.99
N LYS A 160 -8.11 7.63 -12.53
CA LYS A 160 -9.15 8.55 -12.95
C LYS A 160 -10.16 8.78 -11.83
N PRO A 161 -10.89 9.91 -11.85
CA PRO A 161 -12.07 10.07 -11.00
C PRO A 161 -13.05 8.89 -11.19
N GLY A 162 -13.56 8.39 -10.08
CA GLY A 162 -14.60 7.36 -10.02
C GLY A 162 -15.97 7.96 -9.68
N PRO A 163 -17.03 7.15 -9.66
CA PRO A 163 -18.36 7.60 -9.23
C PRO A 163 -18.38 7.89 -7.73
N LEU A 164 -19.33 8.72 -7.27
CA LEU A 164 -19.68 8.79 -5.86
C LEU A 164 -20.15 7.41 -5.38
N ARG A 165 -19.65 6.95 -4.23
CA ARG A 165 -20.05 5.65 -3.65
C ARG A 165 -20.50 5.83 -2.20
N GLU A 166 -21.47 5.02 -1.80
CA GLU A 166 -21.81 4.86 -0.39
C GLU A 166 -20.93 3.75 0.20
N VAL A 167 -20.13 4.09 1.20
CA VAL A 167 -19.17 3.20 1.84
C VAL A 167 -19.31 3.35 3.35
N LEU A 168 -19.66 2.27 4.04
CA LEU A 168 -19.87 2.27 5.50
C LEU A 168 -20.84 3.39 5.95
N GLY A 169 -21.91 3.63 5.19
CA GLY A 169 -22.92 4.67 5.46
C GLY A 169 -22.51 6.10 5.11
N ARG A 170 -21.37 6.30 4.45
CA ARG A 170 -20.87 7.61 4.01
C ARG A 170 -20.85 7.70 2.48
N LYS A 171 -21.39 8.78 1.92
CA LYS A 171 -21.26 9.08 0.48
C LYS A 171 -19.93 9.77 0.23
N VAL A 172 -19.03 9.16 -0.53
CA VAL A 172 -17.66 9.65 -0.76
C VAL A 172 -17.32 9.76 -2.24
N GLU A 173 -16.48 10.74 -2.57
CA GLU A 173 -15.75 10.82 -3.85
C GLU A 173 -14.78 9.65 -3.95
N THR A 174 -14.62 9.10 -5.16
CA THR A 174 -13.68 7.99 -5.39
C THR A 174 -12.73 8.27 -6.53
N ILE A 175 -11.59 7.59 -6.52
CA ILE A 175 -10.71 7.42 -7.67
C ILE A 175 -10.59 5.93 -7.99
N VAL A 176 -10.41 5.62 -9.26
CA VAL A 176 -10.12 4.27 -9.74
C VAL A 176 -8.69 4.25 -10.25
N VAL A 177 -7.87 3.42 -9.61
CA VAL A 177 -6.47 3.17 -9.91
C VAL A 177 -6.36 1.82 -10.60
N ARG A 178 -5.72 1.77 -11.75
CA ARG A 178 -5.33 0.52 -12.43
C ARG A 178 -3.82 0.46 -12.48
N ALA A 179 -3.25 -0.70 -12.17
CA ALA A 179 -1.83 -0.98 -12.37
C ALA A 179 -1.67 -2.32 -13.11
N ASP A 180 -0.93 -2.31 -14.20
CA ASP A 180 -0.46 -3.49 -14.92
C ASP A 180 1.01 -3.69 -14.53
N ILE A 181 1.30 -4.80 -13.86
CA ILE A 181 2.59 -5.13 -13.26
C ILE A 181 3.13 -6.38 -13.97
N GLU A 182 4.33 -6.30 -14.51
CA GLU A 182 5.07 -7.43 -15.05
C GLU A 182 6.32 -7.68 -14.19
N ILE A 183 6.46 -8.92 -13.69
CA ILE A 183 7.57 -9.33 -12.83
C ILE A 183 8.31 -10.48 -13.51
N GLY A 184 9.63 -10.35 -13.67
CA GLY A 184 10.48 -11.37 -14.26
C GLY A 184 10.52 -11.32 -15.79
N LEU A 185 11.32 -12.22 -16.37
CA LEU A 185 11.60 -12.26 -17.81
C LEU A 185 11.20 -13.59 -18.46
N GLY A 186 10.83 -13.52 -19.74
CA GLY A 186 10.59 -14.70 -20.57
C GLY A 186 9.46 -15.59 -20.06
N LYS A 187 9.69 -16.92 -20.05
CA LYS A 187 8.66 -17.91 -19.66
C LYS A 187 8.30 -17.88 -18.16
N LEU A 188 9.13 -17.26 -17.33
CA LEU A 188 8.87 -17.08 -15.90
C LEU A 188 8.22 -15.73 -15.60
N GLN A 189 7.79 -14.98 -16.63
CA GLN A 189 7.11 -13.71 -16.44
C GLN A 189 5.75 -13.93 -15.76
N LYS A 190 5.55 -13.24 -14.64
CA LYS A 190 4.26 -13.10 -13.98
C LYS A 190 3.63 -11.77 -14.40
N LYS A 191 2.42 -11.81 -14.94
CA LYS A 191 1.62 -10.61 -15.21
C LYS A 191 0.58 -10.45 -14.12
N GLN A 192 0.43 -9.25 -13.61
CA GLN A 192 -0.55 -8.91 -12.59
C GLN A 192 -1.28 -7.65 -13.00
N MET A 193 -2.61 -7.71 -13.10
CA MET A 193 -3.46 -6.55 -13.29
C MET A 193 -4.21 -6.28 -12.00
N GLU A 194 -3.97 -5.11 -11.43
CA GLU A 194 -4.63 -4.61 -10.24
C GLU A 194 -5.61 -3.48 -10.60
N THR A 195 -6.80 -3.52 -10.03
CA THR A 195 -7.77 -2.42 -10.08
C THR A 195 -8.24 -2.10 -8.67
N SER A 196 -7.88 -0.92 -8.19
CA SER A 196 -8.09 -0.45 -6.83
C SER A 196 -9.00 0.79 -6.84
N VAL A 197 -9.99 0.82 -5.95
CA VAL A 197 -10.90 1.96 -5.76
C VAL A 197 -10.59 2.59 -4.42
N TYR A 198 -10.26 3.86 -4.41
CA TYR A 198 -9.98 4.63 -3.19
C TYR A 198 -11.08 5.65 -2.95
N GLY A 199 -11.50 5.80 -1.69
CA GLY A 199 -12.48 6.79 -1.25
C GLY A 199 -11.80 7.95 -0.53
N ARG A 200 -12.24 9.17 -0.81
CA ARG A 200 -11.74 10.37 -0.12
C ARG A 200 -12.01 10.29 1.39
N GLY A 201 -10.97 10.51 2.20
CA GLY A 201 -10.99 10.39 3.66
C GLY A 201 -11.08 8.95 4.18
N ILE A 202 -11.24 7.95 3.30
CA ILE A 202 -11.42 6.54 3.65
C ILE A 202 -10.12 5.77 3.38
N GLY A 203 -9.51 5.96 2.21
CA GLY A 203 -8.43 5.08 1.72
C GLY A 203 -8.96 4.01 0.77
N LEU A 204 -8.28 2.86 0.72
CA LEU A 204 -8.66 1.73 -0.15
C LEU A 204 -10.05 1.19 0.24
N ILE A 205 -10.99 1.16 -0.71
CA ILE A 205 -12.35 0.60 -0.57
C ILE A 205 -12.38 -0.84 -1.07
N GLU A 206 -11.88 -1.07 -2.28
CA GLU A 206 -11.78 -2.41 -2.86
C GLU A 206 -10.55 -2.49 -3.77
N THR A 207 -9.97 -3.68 -3.87
CA THR A 207 -9.01 -4.00 -4.92
C THR A 207 -9.31 -5.36 -5.50
N THR A 208 -9.16 -5.49 -6.81
CA THR A 208 -9.18 -6.75 -7.53
C THR A 208 -7.82 -6.94 -8.19
N ILE A 209 -7.15 -8.02 -7.82
CA ILE A 209 -5.85 -8.42 -8.36
C ILE A 209 -6.06 -9.68 -9.19
N LYS A 210 -5.77 -9.59 -10.49
CA LYS A 210 -5.73 -10.73 -11.40
C LYS A 210 -4.28 -11.05 -11.70
N THR A 211 -3.83 -12.24 -11.33
CA THR A 211 -2.48 -12.73 -11.62
C THR A 211 -2.55 -13.80 -12.68
N THR A 212 -1.74 -13.68 -13.72
CA THR A 212 -1.49 -14.70 -14.73
C THR A 212 -0.04 -15.13 -14.67
N PHE A 213 0.19 -16.43 -14.52
CA PHE A 213 1.51 -17.05 -14.56
C PHE A 213 1.41 -18.35 -15.35
N GLU A 214 2.23 -18.46 -16.41
CA GLU A 214 2.09 -19.50 -17.43
C GLU A 214 0.64 -19.61 -17.95
N ASN A 215 0.01 -20.79 -17.83
CA ASN A 215 -1.37 -21.05 -18.25
C ASN A 215 -2.37 -20.96 -17.10
N ARG A 216 -1.99 -20.41 -15.93
CA ARG A 216 -2.84 -20.30 -14.75
C ARG A 216 -3.18 -18.85 -14.48
N SER A 217 -4.46 -18.59 -14.21
CA SER A 217 -4.93 -17.32 -13.68
C SER A 217 -5.47 -17.50 -12.27
N SER A 218 -5.31 -16.48 -11.45
CA SER A 218 -5.94 -16.37 -10.13
C SER A 218 -6.47 -14.96 -9.94
N GLU A 219 -7.58 -14.84 -9.22
CA GLU A 219 -8.18 -13.56 -8.88
C GLU A 219 -8.34 -13.48 -7.37
N THR A 220 -7.92 -12.35 -6.80
CA THR A 220 -8.16 -12.03 -5.39
C THR A 220 -8.89 -10.70 -5.32
N LYS A 221 -9.97 -10.64 -4.53
CA LYS A 221 -10.71 -9.42 -4.25
C LYS A 221 -10.59 -9.08 -2.77
N THR A 222 -10.15 -7.87 -2.47
CA THR A 222 -10.11 -7.31 -1.13
C THR A 222 -11.18 -6.22 -1.02
N THR A 223 -11.95 -6.19 0.06
CA THR A 223 -13.04 -5.23 0.26
C THR A 223 -13.04 -4.70 1.69
N LEU A 224 -13.13 -3.39 1.83
CA LEU A 224 -13.23 -2.72 3.12
C LEU A 224 -14.56 -3.06 3.78
N ILE A 225 -14.50 -3.58 5.00
CA ILE A 225 -15.66 -3.96 5.82
C ILE A 225 -15.76 -3.18 7.13
N GLY A 226 -14.73 -2.41 7.50
CA GLY A 226 -14.77 -1.58 8.70
C GLY A 226 -13.61 -0.58 8.80
N ILE A 227 -13.81 0.49 9.56
CA ILE A 227 -12.79 1.46 9.94
C ILE A 227 -12.89 1.69 11.44
N GLU A 228 -11.74 1.68 12.12
CA GLU A 228 -11.62 2.11 13.50
C GLU A 228 -10.65 3.29 13.56
N GLU A 229 -11.15 4.43 14.02
CA GLU A 229 -10.34 5.65 14.21
C GLU A 229 -10.01 5.78 15.70
N LYS A 230 -8.78 6.20 16.01
CA LYS A 230 -8.41 6.52 17.39
C LYS A 230 -9.24 7.73 17.82
N ARG A 231 -10.08 7.56 18.85
CA ARG A 231 -10.79 8.68 19.47
C ARG A 231 -9.78 9.57 20.16
N GLU A 232 -9.69 10.83 19.77
CA GLU A 232 -8.92 11.83 20.51
C GLU A 232 -9.59 12.04 21.88
N GLY A 233 -8.93 11.63 22.97
CA GLY A 233 -9.40 11.88 24.34
C GLY A 233 -9.90 10.67 25.15
N GLY A 234 -9.53 9.44 24.78
CA GLY A 234 -9.74 8.23 25.60
C GLY A 234 -8.48 7.72 26.27
#